data_AF-A0AAD9SGZ4-F1
#
_entry.id   AF-A0AAD9SGZ4-F1
#
_cell.length_a   1.000
_cell.length_b   1.000
_cell.length_c   1.000
_cell.angle_alpha   90.00
_cell.angle_beta   90.00
_cell.angle_gamma   90.00
#
_symmetry.space_group_name_H-M   'P 1'
#
loop_
_entity.id
_entity.type
_entity.pdbx_description
1 polymer ?
#
loop_
_entity_poly.entity_id
_entity_poly.type
_entity_poly.pdbx_seq_one_letter_code
_entity_poly.pdbx_strand_id
1 'polypeptide(L)'
;MPDYPAKVAGVYSGVVLDTLGFFANIIHPLDDLPTYGFKVIKVKHRDGEDPSVETTVAGDKGSMDGERVYSMEDPWCRQRCQDGSRRVRRQSSTAYTSDVEQGYQTRRHPREKSVDPMSETFTVLTEERPVISPKWSSPTNIISAASFVLTTVIIGMMVYWKDGVALLAVGIVSLGTSIIGYASWWRPVLMVRARKDKVTAGDIVIRTQQGGFILVRCTDEVARKLYAGTAECAYHVGERAHKLLMALGTAMLMVSIVLLGNIYFEGQTMVGASYIVLNGAYWLASMVSKEHYWDLSRTLWYVIRETKSTRWAERSGAAPGTRRWRQWLREAEENARAGNRRWAAVRRRDHIFADDESDAIR
;
A
#
# COMPACT_ATOMS: atom_id res chain seq x y z
N MET A 1 1.34 -1.13 -7.20
CA MET A 1 2.69 -1.21 -6.60
C MET A 1 3.34 -2.49 -7.12
N PRO A 2 4.68 -2.60 -7.21
CA PRO A 2 5.31 -3.82 -7.70
C PRO A 2 5.10 -4.95 -6.71
N ASP A 3 4.61 -6.08 -7.20
CA ASP A 3 4.41 -7.29 -6.41
C ASP A 3 5.62 -8.21 -6.56
N TYR A 4 6.02 -8.86 -5.46
CA TYR A 4 7.14 -9.79 -5.47
C TYR A 4 6.63 -11.22 -5.65
N PRO A 5 7.20 -12.00 -6.58
CA PRO A 5 6.78 -13.38 -6.80
C PRO A 5 7.21 -14.28 -5.63
N ALA A 6 6.26 -14.63 -4.76
CA ALA A 6 6.45 -15.53 -3.63
C ALA A 6 5.13 -16.22 -3.28
N LYS A 7 5.17 -17.49 -2.88
CA LYS A 7 3.96 -18.21 -2.48
C LYS A 7 3.68 -17.92 -1.00
N VAL A 8 2.56 -17.29 -0.72
CA VAL A 8 2.11 -16.93 0.62
C VAL A 8 0.91 -17.80 0.95
N ALA A 9 0.92 -18.51 2.08
CA ALA A 9 -0.17 -19.38 2.51
C ALA A 9 -0.57 -19.06 3.95
N GLY A 10 -1.85 -18.82 4.19
CA GLY A 10 -2.40 -18.72 5.54
C GLY A 10 -2.47 -20.10 6.18
N VAL A 11 -1.85 -20.26 7.36
CA VAL A 11 -1.74 -21.54 8.06
C VAL A 11 -3.10 -22.11 8.43
N TYR A 12 -4.01 -21.24 8.90
CA TYR A 12 -5.34 -21.62 9.37
C TYR A 12 -6.47 -21.26 8.39
N SER A 13 -6.25 -20.26 7.53
CA SER A 13 -7.28 -19.80 6.60
C SER A 13 -7.31 -20.59 5.28
N GLY A 14 -6.22 -21.30 4.94
CA GLY A 14 -6.08 -22.01 3.67
C GLY A 14 -5.99 -21.08 2.45
N VAL A 15 -5.93 -19.76 2.66
CA VAL A 15 -5.77 -18.76 1.60
C VAL A 15 -4.36 -18.84 1.06
N VAL A 16 -4.22 -19.00 -0.26
CA VAL A 16 -2.93 -19.00 -0.95
C VAL A 16 -2.90 -17.80 -1.88
N LEU A 17 -1.83 -17.02 -1.79
CA LEU A 17 -1.51 -15.91 -2.68
C LEU A 17 -0.20 -16.24 -3.39
N ASP A 18 -0.14 -15.90 -4.67
CA ASP A 18 1.01 -16.19 -5.52
C ASP A 18 2.05 -15.05 -5.56
N THR A 19 1.70 -13.94 -4.93
CA THR A 19 2.52 -12.76 -4.83
C THR A 19 2.53 -12.22 -3.41
N LEU A 20 3.64 -11.58 -3.07
CA LEU A 20 3.82 -10.82 -1.84
C LEU A 20 3.77 -9.33 -2.17
N GLY A 21 2.92 -8.59 -1.47
CA GLY A 21 2.82 -7.14 -1.65
C GLY A 21 4.14 -6.42 -1.31
N PHE A 22 4.38 -5.29 -1.98
CA PHE A 22 5.59 -4.47 -1.82
C PHE A 22 6.00 -4.22 -0.36
N PHE A 23 5.06 -3.80 0.49
CA PHE A 23 5.34 -3.49 1.89
C PHE A 23 5.74 -4.71 2.71
N ALA A 24 5.14 -5.87 2.43
CA ALA A 24 5.48 -7.10 3.13
C ALA A 24 6.92 -7.54 2.80
N ASN A 25 7.39 -7.33 1.55
CA ASN A 25 8.79 -7.57 1.19
C ASN A 25 9.76 -6.60 1.91
N ILE A 26 9.38 -5.35 2.15
CA ILE A 26 10.22 -4.42 2.92
C ILE A 26 10.41 -4.90 4.37
N ILE A 27 9.35 -5.40 5.01
CA ILE A 27 9.43 -5.90 6.39
C ILE A 27 10.16 -7.25 6.43
N HIS A 28 9.99 -8.05 5.39
CA HIS A 28 10.53 -9.40 5.28
C HIS A 28 11.35 -9.52 3.99
N PRO A 29 12.59 -8.98 3.97
CA PRO A 29 13.43 -9.04 2.78
C PRO A 29 13.66 -10.50 2.42
N LEU A 30 13.05 -10.94 1.32
CA LEU A 30 13.10 -12.33 0.87
C LEU A 30 14.50 -12.69 0.34
N ASP A 31 15.25 -11.68 -0.11
CA ASP A 31 16.59 -11.82 -0.70
C ASP A 31 17.68 -12.12 0.34
N ASP A 32 17.46 -11.76 1.60
CA ASP A 32 18.42 -11.97 2.70
C ASP A 32 18.37 -13.40 3.26
N LEU A 33 17.43 -14.23 2.81
CA LEU A 33 17.24 -15.57 3.35
C LEU A 33 18.12 -16.57 2.58
N PRO A 34 18.98 -17.37 3.25
CA PRO A 34 19.77 -18.39 2.57
C PRO A 34 18.86 -19.42 1.90
N THR A 35 19.36 -20.09 0.87
CA THR A 35 18.64 -21.17 0.18
C THR A 35 18.19 -22.23 1.19
N TYR A 36 16.90 -22.60 1.17
CA TYR A 36 16.27 -23.48 2.15
C TYR A 36 16.33 -23.02 3.63
N GLY A 37 16.64 -21.75 3.87
CA GLY A 37 16.62 -21.16 5.20
C GLY A 37 15.22 -21.13 5.81
N PHE A 38 15.14 -21.25 7.13
CA PHE A 38 13.89 -21.12 7.88
C PHE A 38 13.98 -19.95 8.86
N LYS A 39 13.01 -19.03 8.82
CA LYS A 39 12.95 -17.87 9.71
C LYS A 39 11.57 -17.71 10.32
N VAL A 40 11.50 -17.55 11.64
CA VAL A 40 10.24 -17.26 12.34
C VAL A 40 10.24 -15.80 12.79
N ILE A 41 9.18 -15.07 12.45
CA ILE A 41 9.01 -13.67 12.79
C ILE A 41 7.67 -13.50 13.51
N LYS A 42 7.62 -12.68 14.55
CA LYS A 42 6.39 -12.38 15.28
C LYS A 42 6.03 -10.91 15.06
N VAL A 43 4.87 -10.67 14.46
CA VAL A 43 4.40 -9.31 14.16
C VAL A 43 3.14 -9.04 14.98
N LYS A 44 3.12 -7.90 15.67
CA LYS A 44 2.02 -7.46 16.55
C LYS A 44 1.80 -5.96 16.39
N HIS A 45 0.56 -5.50 16.59
CA HIS A 45 0.28 -4.09 16.82
C HIS A 45 0.99 -3.61 18.10
N ARG A 46 1.51 -2.37 18.06
CA ARG A 46 2.28 -1.78 19.17
C ARG A 46 1.38 -1.27 20.29
N ASP A 47 0.29 -0.63 19.90
CA ASP A 47 -0.72 -0.13 20.81
C ASP A 47 -1.90 -1.11 20.72
N GLY A 48 -2.41 -1.59 21.86
CA GLY A 48 -3.60 -2.44 21.92
C GLY A 48 -4.90 -1.68 21.59
N GLU A 49 -4.81 -0.57 20.85
CA GLU A 49 -5.93 0.25 20.44
C GLU A 49 -6.54 -0.33 19.16
N ASP A 50 -7.62 -1.09 19.34
CA ASP A 50 -8.58 -1.30 18.29
C ASP A 50 -9.09 0.08 17.84
N PRO A 51 -8.97 0.47 16.56
CA PRO A 51 -9.47 1.76 16.11
C PRO A 51 -10.96 1.85 16.44
N SER A 52 -11.32 2.78 17.31
CA SER A 52 -12.70 3.18 17.56
C SER A 52 -13.17 3.98 16.36
N VAL A 53 -13.73 3.28 15.37
CA VAL A 53 -14.48 3.93 14.28
C VAL A 53 -15.87 4.23 14.83
N GLU A 54 -16.21 5.51 14.96
CA GLU A 54 -17.60 5.95 15.12
C GLU A 54 -18.37 5.57 13.85
N THR A 55 -19.16 4.51 13.94
CA THR A 55 -20.11 4.14 12.89
C THR A 55 -21.28 5.12 12.93
N THR A 56 -21.21 6.21 12.17
CA THR A 56 -22.42 6.95 11.80
C THR A 56 -23.06 6.22 10.63
N VAL A 57 -24.03 5.35 10.92
CA VAL A 57 -24.91 4.78 9.89
C VAL A 57 -25.81 5.92 9.41
N ALA A 58 -25.53 6.44 8.22
CA ALA A 58 -26.42 7.36 7.53
C ALA A 58 -27.65 6.58 7.07
N GLY A 59 -28.78 6.78 7.77
CA GLY A 59 -30.09 6.38 7.31
C GLY A 59 -30.84 5.50 8.30
N ASP A 60 -31.42 6.09 9.33
CA ASP A 60 -32.78 5.71 9.69
C ASP A 60 -33.54 6.91 10.29
N LYS A 61 -34.60 7.34 9.61
CA LYS A 61 -35.52 8.36 10.07
C LYS A 61 -36.72 7.66 10.69
N GLY A 62 -36.78 7.69 12.03
CA GLY A 62 -37.98 7.83 12.84
C GLY A 62 -39.05 6.74 12.80
N SER A 63 -39.31 6.12 13.96
CA SER A 63 -40.66 6.09 14.54
C SER A 63 -40.60 5.66 16.01
N MET A 64 -41.42 6.31 16.83
CA MET A 64 -41.58 6.08 18.27
C MET A 64 -42.36 4.80 18.59
N ASP A 65 -42.29 4.46 19.89
CA ASP A 65 -43.28 3.75 20.73
C ASP A 65 -43.02 2.28 21.10
N GLY A 66 -42.95 2.04 22.41
CA GLY A 66 -43.37 0.76 23.02
C GLY A 66 -42.51 0.22 24.15
N GLU A 67 -42.72 0.69 25.38
CA GLU A 67 -42.35 -0.01 26.62
C GLU A 67 -42.92 -1.44 26.69
N ARG A 68 -42.11 -2.40 27.17
CA ARG A 68 -42.52 -3.29 28.27
C ARG A 68 -41.36 -4.02 28.97
N VAL A 69 -41.32 -3.79 30.28
CA VAL A 69 -40.61 -4.48 31.39
C VAL A 69 -41.06 -5.97 31.43
N TYR A 70 -40.26 -6.98 31.83
CA TYR A 70 -40.03 -7.43 33.22
C TYR A 70 -38.81 -8.36 33.38
N SER A 71 -38.19 -8.19 34.55
CA SER A 71 -37.20 -9.05 35.21
C SER A 71 -37.88 -10.27 35.86
N MET A 72 -37.12 -11.35 36.09
CA MET A 72 -36.86 -11.97 37.42
C MET A 72 -36.85 -13.53 37.43
N GLU A 73 -35.64 -14.04 37.67
CA GLU A 73 -35.23 -15.12 38.60
C GLU A 73 -35.29 -16.63 38.28
N ASP A 74 -34.10 -17.25 38.47
CA ASP A 74 -33.79 -18.66 38.74
C ASP A 74 -34.47 -19.19 40.01
N PRO A 75 -34.53 -20.53 40.30
CA PRO A 75 -33.43 -21.17 41.06
C PRO A 75 -33.20 -22.70 40.90
N TRP A 76 -31.92 -23.08 40.96
CA TRP A 76 -31.33 -24.30 41.59
C TRP A 76 -31.59 -25.74 41.06
N CYS A 77 -30.54 -26.29 40.45
CA CYS A 77 -29.72 -27.45 40.87
C CYS A 77 -30.33 -28.84 41.21
N ARG A 78 -29.68 -29.86 40.61
CA ARG A 78 -29.17 -31.13 41.21
C ARG A 78 -29.88 -32.44 40.79
N GLN A 79 -29.06 -33.37 40.28
CA GLN A 79 -28.90 -34.77 40.72
C GLN A 79 -29.12 -35.90 39.68
N ARG A 80 -28.02 -36.69 39.52
CA ARG A 80 -27.93 -38.17 39.52
C ARG A 80 -27.94 -38.94 38.19
N CYS A 81 -26.86 -39.71 38.01
CA CYS A 81 -26.69 -40.84 37.11
C CYS A 81 -27.60 -42.02 37.48
N GLN A 82 -28.11 -42.80 36.50
CA GLN A 82 -27.83 -44.24 36.36
C GLN A 82 -28.68 -44.92 35.26
N ASP A 83 -27.98 -45.80 34.55
CA ASP A 83 -28.38 -47.13 34.07
C ASP A 83 -29.43 -47.26 32.94
N GLY A 84 -29.21 -48.23 32.05
CA GLY A 84 -30.23 -48.61 31.07
C GLY A 84 -29.81 -49.28 29.75
N SER A 85 -28.95 -50.31 29.78
CA SER A 85 -29.09 -51.53 28.97
C SER A 85 -29.06 -51.52 27.41
N ARG A 86 -28.13 -52.37 26.89
CA ARG A 86 -28.30 -53.40 25.81
C ARG A 86 -28.53 -52.87 24.37
N ARG A 87 -27.92 -53.38 23.28
CA ARG A 87 -27.60 -54.77 22.93
C ARG A 87 -26.64 -54.87 21.72
N VAL A 88 -25.90 -55.97 21.71
CA VAL A 88 -24.95 -56.55 20.73
C VAL A 88 -25.50 -56.75 19.30
N ARG A 89 -24.65 -56.56 18.27
CA ARG A 89 -24.54 -57.51 17.13
C ARG A 89 -23.12 -57.57 16.53
N ARG A 90 -22.51 -58.75 16.74
CA ARG A 90 -21.42 -59.46 16.00
C ARG A 90 -21.62 -59.42 14.46
N GLN A 91 -20.71 -59.73 13.55
CA GLN A 91 -19.29 -60.15 13.45
C GLN A 91 -19.00 -60.26 11.93
N SER A 92 -17.72 -60.07 11.53
CA SER A 92 -16.92 -60.90 10.57
C SER A 92 -17.47 -61.18 9.14
N SER A 93 -16.70 -61.32 8.04
CA SER A 93 -15.32 -61.78 7.81
C SER A 93 -14.99 -61.76 6.30
N THR A 94 -13.67 -61.79 5.97
CA THR A 94 -12.99 -62.45 4.80
C THR A 94 -13.21 -61.87 3.38
N ALA A 95 -12.25 -61.76 2.44
CA ALA A 95 -10.93 -62.39 2.19
C ALA A 95 -10.04 -61.59 1.18
N TYR A 96 -8.72 -61.86 1.24
CA TYR A 96 -7.62 -61.86 0.23
C TYR A 96 -7.94 -61.55 -1.28
N THR A 97 -7.14 -60.86 -2.13
CA THR A 97 -5.70 -61.00 -2.52
C THR A 97 -5.17 -59.79 -3.36
N SER A 98 -3.83 -59.59 -3.34
CA SER A 98 -2.87 -59.13 -4.39
C SER A 98 -2.97 -57.77 -5.12
N ASP A 99 -2.04 -56.87 -4.77
CA ASP A 99 -0.96 -56.27 -5.58
C ASP A 99 -1.17 -55.35 -6.82
N VAL A 100 -0.56 -54.15 -6.68
CA VAL A 100 0.16 -53.30 -7.67
C VAL A 100 -0.64 -52.36 -8.58
N GLU A 101 -0.68 -51.07 -8.20
CA GLU A 101 -0.13 -49.93 -8.95
C GLU A 101 -0.33 -48.61 -8.14
N GLN A 102 0.75 -48.04 -7.63
CA GLN A 102 0.77 -46.76 -6.93
C GLN A 102 0.65 -45.59 -7.93
N GLY A 103 -0.60 -45.25 -8.28
CA GLY A 103 -0.93 -43.91 -8.75
C GLY A 103 -1.19 -42.99 -7.56
N TYR A 104 -0.41 -41.92 -7.40
CA TYR A 104 -0.74 -40.83 -6.49
C TYR A 104 -2.06 -40.17 -6.96
N GLN A 105 -3.17 -40.64 -6.40
CA GLN A 105 -4.48 -40.02 -6.54
C GLN A 105 -4.50 -38.75 -5.68
N THR A 106 -4.37 -37.59 -6.33
CA THR A 106 -4.62 -36.28 -5.74
C THR A 106 -6.01 -36.28 -5.12
N ARG A 107 -6.06 -36.27 -3.79
CA ARG A 107 -7.30 -36.23 -3.01
C ARG A 107 -8.01 -34.90 -3.29
N ARG A 108 -8.94 -34.90 -4.24
CA ARG A 108 -9.86 -33.78 -4.48
C ARG A 108 -10.65 -33.54 -3.19
N HIS A 109 -10.39 -32.43 -2.52
CA HIS A 109 -11.21 -31.96 -1.42
C HIS A 109 -12.60 -31.58 -1.95
N PRO A 110 -13.69 -32.12 -1.40
CA PRO A 110 -15.03 -31.73 -1.78
C PRO A 110 -15.48 -30.48 -0.98
N ARG A 111 -16.25 -29.63 -1.68
CA ARG A 111 -16.92 -28.39 -1.25
C ARG A 111 -16.06 -27.13 -1.21
N GLU A 112 -15.93 -26.54 -2.39
CA GLU A 112 -16.03 -25.08 -2.57
C GLU A 112 -17.31 -24.61 -1.85
N LYS A 113 -17.15 -24.07 -0.64
CA LYS A 113 -18.21 -23.27 -0.03
C LYS A 113 -18.24 -21.97 -0.83
N SER A 114 -19.32 -21.76 -1.55
CA SER A 114 -19.74 -20.42 -1.97
C SER A 114 -19.73 -19.53 -0.73
N VAL A 115 -18.75 -18.64 -0.65
CA VAL A 115 -18.80 -17.54 0.30
C VAL A 115 -19.94 -16.66 -0.18
N ASP A 116 -20.99 -16.55 0.63
CA ASP A 116 -22.12 -15.68 0.34
C ASP A 116 -21.59 -14.27 0.01
N PRO A 117 -21.94 -13.67 -1.16
CA PRO A 117 -21.42 -12.36 -1.57
C PRO A 117 -22.04 -11.18 -0.80
N MET A 118 -22.54 -11.42 0.42
CA MET A 118 -23.17 -10.40 1.26
C MET A 118 -22.52 -10.42 2.64
N SER A 119 -21.91 -9.29 3.02
CA SER A 119 -21.25 -9.00 4.31
C SER A 119 -19.71 -9.16 4.40
N GLU A 120 -18.97 -8.48 3.52
CA GLU A 120 -17.69 -7.89 3.95
C GLU A 120 -17.77 -6.36 3.79
N THR A 121 -18.42 -5.70 4.76
CA THR A 121 -18.35 -4.24 4.88
C THR A 121 -16.94 -3.91 5.37
N PHE A 122 -16.06 -3.48 4.47
CA PHE A 122 -14.75 -2.96 4.82
C PHE A 122 -14.91 -1.50 5.26
N THR A 123 -14.39 -1.15 6.44
CA THR A 123 -14.38 0.25 6.88
C THR A 123 -13.03 0.88 6.54
N VAL A 124 -13.10 2.02 5.86
CA VAL A 124 -11.95 2.86 5.50
C VAL A 124 -11.43 3.51 6.78
N LEU A 125 -10.15 3.29 7.13
CA LEU A 125 -9.50 4.13 8.15
C LEU A 125 -9.38 5.56 7.62
N THR A 126 -10.15 6.48 8.19
CA THR A 126 -10.15 7.92 7.88
C THR A 126 -9.01 8.68 8.58
N GLU A 127 -8.04 7.98 9.16
CA GLU A 127 -6.94 8.63 9.89
C GLU A 127 -5.99 9.32 8.89
N GLU A 128 -5.93 10.66 8.95
CA GLU A 128 -5.07 11.49 8.10
C GLU A 128 -3.59 11.17 8.39
N ARG A 129 -3.01 10.31 7.54
CA ARG A 129 -1.56 10.03 7.60
C ARG A 129 -0.79 11.19 7.00
N PRO A 130 0.39 11.52 7.57
CA PRO A 130 1.19 12.63 7.07
C PRO A 130 1.68 12.34 5.65
N VAL A 131 1.32 13.22 4.72
CA VAL A 131 1.79 13.19 3.33
C VAL A 131 3.30 13.42 3.32
N ILE A 132 4.05 12.55 2.65
CA ILE A 132 5.48 12.72 2.44
C ILE A 132 5.67 13.78 1.36
N SER A 133 6.21 14.93 1.74
CA SER A 133 6.49 16.00 0.79
C SER A 133 7.71 15.64 -0.07
N PRO A 134 7.65 15.82 -1.40
CA PRO A 134 8.82 15.69 -2.26
C PRO A 134 9.81 16.82 -1.93
N LYS A 135 11.10 16.56 -2.16
CA LYS A 135 12.12 17.62 -2.08
C LYS A 135 11.87 18.66 -3.16
N TRP A 136 12.14 19.93 -2.87
CA TRP A 136 12.02 21.00 -3.87
C TRP A 136 12.93 20.74 -5.08
N SER A 137 14.14 20.21 -4.84
CA SER A 137 15.10 19.77 -5.85
C SER A 137 14.85 18.35 -6.39
N SER A 138 13.66 17.77 -6.20
CA SER A 138 13.35 16.47 -6.78
C SER A 138 13.48 16.54 -8.30
N PRO A 139 14.13 15.58 -8.97
CA PRO A 139 14.24 15.54 -10.43
C PRO A 139 12.89 15.71 -11.13
N THR A 140 11.82 15.17 -10.53
CA THR A 140 10.44 15.31 -11.02
C THR A 140 9.94 16.74 -11.01
N ASN A 141 10.28 17.54 -10.00
CA ASN A 141 9.87 18.94 -9.88
C ASN A 141 10.64 19.81 -10.89
N ILE A 142 11.93 19.53 -11.09
CA ILE A 142 12.75 20.20 -12.10
C ILE A 142 12.19 19.92 -13.50
N ILE A 143 11.90 18.64 -13.81
CA ILE A 143 11.35 18.24 -15.11
C ILE A 143 9.97 18.85 -15.34
N SER A 144 9.11 18.91 -14.33
CA SER A 144 7.78 19.53 -14.47
C SER A 144 7.87 21.04 -14.65
N ALA A 145 8.77 21.74 -13.95
CA ALA A 145 9.04 23.16 -14.19
C ALA A 145 9.61 23.42 -15.60
N ALA A 146 10.56 22.59 -16.06
CA ALA A 146 11.08 22.67 -17.42
C ALA A 146 10.00 22.39 -18.48
N SER A 147 9.12 21.42 -18.23
CA SER A 147 7.97 21.11 -19.10
C SER A 147 7.02 22.29 -19.22
N PHE A 148 6.78 22.99 -18.11
CA PHE A 148 5.94 24.19 -18.10
C PHE A 148 6.55 25.30 -18.97
N VAL A 149 7.84 25.60 -18.78
CA VAL A 149 8.56 26.60 -19.59
C VAL A 149 8.54 26.23 -21.07
N LEU A 150 8.83 24.96 -21.39
CA LEU A 150 8.83 24.45 -22.76
C LEU A 150 7.44 24.59 -23.41
N THR A 151 6.37 24.33 -22.66
CA THR A 151 4.99 24.50 -23.14
C THR A 151 4.68 25.97 -23.43
N THR A 152 5.09 26.90 -22.57
CA THR A 152 4.93 28.35 -22.82
C THR A 152 5.68 28.79 -24.07
N VAL A 153 6.91 28.29 -24.29
CA VAL A 153 7.71 28.58 -25.49
C VAL A 153 7.01 28.06 -26.74
N ILE A 154 6.50 26.83 -26.71
CA ILE A 154 5.78 26.23 -27.86
C ILE A 154 4.53 27.06 -28.19
N ILE A 155 3.73 27.45 -27.20
CA ILE A 155 2.55 28.28 -27.41
C ILE A 155 2.94 29.65 -27.99
N GLY A 156 3.99 30.28 -27.47
CA GLY A 156 4.50 31.55 -28.00
C GLY A 156 4.94 31.47 -29.46
N MET A 157 5.64 30.39 -29.84
CA MET A 157 6.05 30.15 -31.22
C MET A 157 4.85 29.87 -32.15
N MET A 158 3.84 29.14 -31.68
CA MET A 158 2.61 28.90 -32.45
C MET A 158 1.83 30.19 -32.73
N VAL A 159 1.77 31.11 -31.76
CA VAL A 159 1.17 32.44 -31.95
C VAL A 159 1.96 33.25 -32.98
N TYR A 160 3.30 33.18 -32.93
CA TYR A 160 4.16 33.86 -33.89
C TYR A 160 3.93 33.38 -35.33
N TRP A 161 3.78 32.06 -35.53
CA TRP A 161 3.48 31.48 -36.84
C TRP A 161 2.02 31.59 -37.28
N LYS A 162 1.14 32.13 -36.43
CA LYS A 162 -0.30 32.31 -36.71
C LYS A 162 -1.00 31.00 -37.08
N ASP A 163 -0.59 29.89 -36.49
CA ASP A 163 -1.24 28.58 -36.68
C ASP A 163 -2.37 28.37 -35.65
N GLY A 164 -3.61 28.62 -36.09
CA GLY A 164 -4.79 28.46 -35.25
C GLY A 164 -5.12 27.00 -34.92
N VAL A 165 -4.78 26.07 -35.82
CA VAL A 165 -5.05 24.64 -35.60
C VAL A 165 -4.10 24.09 -34.54
N ALA A 166 -2.82 24.50 -34.59
CA ALA A 166 -1.84 24.15 -33.57
C ALA A 166 -2.23 24.67 -32.17
N LEU A 167 -2.68 25.93 -32.09
CA LEU A 167 -3.12 26.51 -30.82
C LEU A 167 -4.32 25.76 -30.23
N LEU A 168 -5.29 25.39 -31.08
CA LEU A 168 -6.46 24.61 -30.68
C LEU A 168 -6.07 23.20 -30.22
N ALA A 169 -5.17 22.53 -30.94
CA ALA A 169 -4.69 21.20 -30.58
C ALA A 169 -3.95 21.19 -29.22
N VAL A 170 -3.02 22.12 -29.00
CA VAL A 170 -2.29 22.26 -27.72
C VAL A 170 -3.21 22.65 -26.57
N GLY A 171 -4.22 23.49 -26.84
CA GLY A 171 -5.27 23.82 -25.86
C GLY A 171 -6.05 22.58 -25.41
N ILE A 172 -6.50 21.75 -26.36
CA ILE A 172 -7.22 20.49 -26.05
C ILE A 172 -6.32 19.52 -25.27
N VAL A 173 -5.05 19.35 -25.65
CA VAL A 173 -4.11 18.49 -24.90
C VAL A 173 -3.90 18.99 -23.47
N SER A 174 -3.78 20.31 -23.29
CA SER A 174 -3.58 20.91 -21.97
C SER A 174 -4.80 20.72 -21.06
N LEU A 175 -6.01 20.90 -21.60
CA LEU A 175 -7.26 20.62 -20.89
C LEU A 175 -7.41 19.12 -20.58
N GLY A 176 -7.15 18.25 -21.55
CA GLY A 176 -7.22 16.79 -21.36
C GLY A 176 -6.25 16.30 -20.29
N THR A 177 -5.01 16.80 -20.29
CA THR A 177 -3.99 16.45 -19.28
C THR A 177 -4.40 16.93 -17.88
N SER A 178 -5.01 18.11 -17.78
CA SER A 178 -5.52 18.64 -16.50
C SER A 178 -6.66 17.79 -15.94
N ILE A 179 -7.57 17.33 -16.81
CA ILE A 179 -8.68 16.42 -16.44
C ILE A 179 -8.13 15.09 -15.95
N ILE A 180 -7.18 14.48 -16.67
CA ILE A 180 -6.53 13.22 -16.28
C ILE A 180 -5.79 13.38 -14.95
N GLY A 181 -5.08 14.50 -14.75
CA GLY A 181 -4.38 14.81 -13.51
C GLY A 181 -5.33 14.90 -12.31
N TYR A 182 -6.44 15.63 -12.47
CA TYR A 182 -7.48 15.73 -11.43
C TYR A 182 -8.14 14.37 -11.14
N ALA A 183 -8.45 13.60 -12.19
CA ALA A 183 -9.02 12.26 -12.06
C ALA A 183 -8.05 11.29 -11.36
N SER A 184 -6.75 11.47 -11.54
CA SER A 184 -5.69 10.64 -10.97
C SER A 184 -5.29 11.08 -9.56
N TRP A 185 -6.04 11.96 -8.91
CA TRP A 185 -5.81 12.28 -7.51
C TRP A 185 -6.38 11.17 -6.62
N TRP A 186 -5.50 10.32 -6.10
CA TRP A 186 -5.84 9.20 -5.22
C TRP A 186 -5.01 9.18 -3.94
N ARG A 187 -5.53 8.46 -2.94
CA ARG A 187 -4.81 8.10 -1.71
C ARG A 187 -4.95 6.60 -1.43
N PRO A 188 -3.91 5.93 -0.92
CA PRO A 188 -4.01 4.53 -0.55
C PRO A 188 -4.84 4.38 0.72
N VAL A 189 -5.79 3.44 0.72
CA VAL A 189 -6.57 3.08 1.90
C VAL A 189 -6.14 1.70 2.38
N LEU A 190 -6.01 1.57 3.71
CA LEU A 190 -5.80 0.27 4.34
C LEU A 190 -7.16 -0.32 4.70
N MET A 191 -7.38 -1.57 4.28
CA MET A 191 -8.57 -2.33 4.64
C MET A 191 -8.54 -2.68 6.13
N VAL A 192 -9.63 -2.36 6.84
CA VAL A 192 -9.85 -2.78 8.23
C VAL A 192 -11.13 -3.60 8.32
N ARG A 193 -11.09 -4.61 9.20
CA ARG A 193 -12.22 -5.47 9.53
C ARG A 193 -13.29 -4.64 10.26
N ALA A 194 -14.52 -4.62 9.77
CA ALA A 194 -15.62 -3.93 10.47
C ALA A 194 -16.10 -4.64 11.74
N ARG A 195 -15.88 -5.96 11.87
CA ARG A 195 -16.38 -6.78 12.98
C ARG A 195 -15.32 -7.06 14.04
N LYS A 196 -15.54 -6.60 15.28
CA LYS A 196 -14.65 -6.81 16.45
C LYS A 196 -14.93 -8.13 17.20
N ASP A 197 -14.97 -9.26 16.49
CA ASP A 197 -15.05 -10.56 17.15
C ASP A 197 -13.65 -11.08 17.52
N LYS A 198 -13.55 -11.87 18.61
CA LYS A 198 -12.31 -12.48 19.11
C LYS A 198 -11.44 -13.02 17.97
N VAL A 199 -10.28 -12.39 17.79
CA VAL A 199 -9.39 -12.63 16.65
C VAL A 199 -8.71 -14.00 16.78
N THR A 200 -8.93 -14.86 15.78
CA THR A 200 -8.23 -16.14 15.63
C THR A 200 -6.78 -15.92 15.21
N ALA A 201 -5.93 -16.94 15.37
CA ALA A 201 -4.57 -16.89 14.87
C ALA A 201 -4.57 -16.72 13.34
N GLY A 202 -3.81 -15.73 12.85
CA GLY A 202 -3.69 -15.39 11.43
C GLY A 202 -2.28 -15.66 10.94
N ASP A 203 -1.67 -16.76 11.36
CA ASP A 203 -0.30 -17.08 11.01
C ASP A 203 -0.18 -17.33 9.49
N ILE A 204 0.90 -16.83 8.90
CA ILE A 204 1.18 -16.89 7.46
C ILE A 204 2.54 -17.54 7.24
N VAL A 205 2.64 -18.41 6.23
CA VAL A 205 3.88 -18.97 5.73
C VAL A 205 4.18 -18.39 4.37
N ILE A 206 5.38 -17.82 4.21
CA ILE A 206 5.88 -17.31 2.93
C ILE A 206 6.98 -18.26 2.46
N ARG A 207 6.86 -18.73 1.23
CA ARG A 207 7.90 -19.51 0.54
C ARG A 207 8.58 -18.63 -0.51
N THR A 208 9.89 -18.47 -0.37
CA THR A 208 10.72 -17.73 -1.33
C THR A 208 10.98 -18.55 -2.60
N GLN A 209 11.42 -17.88 -3.67
CA GLN A 209 11.84 -18.57 -4.90
C GLN A 209 13.05 -19.51 -4.68
N GLN A 210 13.91 -19.18 -3.72
CA GLN A 210 15.08 -19.98 -3.34
C GLN A 210 14.73 -21.15 -2.40
N GLY A 211 13.44 -21.44 -2.20
CA GLY A 211 12.98 -22.56 -1.36
C GLY A 211 13.10 -22.33 0.14
N GLY A 212 13.39 -21.10 0.56
CA GLY A 212 13.36 -20.72 1.98
C GLY A 212 11.94 -20.49 2.48
N PHE A 213 11.74 -20.67 3.78
CA PHE A 213 10.44 -20.57 4.44
C PHE A 213 10.49 -19.51 5.55
N ILE A 214 9.53 -18.59 5.52
CA ILE A 214 9.33 -17.59 6.58
C ILE A 214 7.98 -17.85 7.22
N LEU A 215 7.98 -18.19 8.52
CA LEU A 215 6.77 -18.29 9.32
C LEU A 215 6.54 -16.96 10.03
N VAL A 216 5.45 -16.29 9.70
CA VAL A 216 5.02 -15.05 10.32
C VAL A 216 3.90 -15.37 11.30
N ARG A 217 4.18 -15.22 12.59
CA ARG A 217 3.19 -15.34 13.65
C ARG A 217 2.50 -14.01 13.86
N CYS A 218 1.22 -13.93 13.50
CA CYS A 218 0.44 -12.70 13.58
C CYS A 218 -1.06 -12.99 13.82
N THR A 219 -1.79 -11.95 14.23
CA THR A 219 -3.25 -12.00 14.32
C THR A 219 -3.87 -11.88 12.93
N ASP A 220 -5.09 -12.38 12.72
CA ASP A 220 -5.79 -12.28 11.42
C ASP A 220 -5.89 -10.84 10.89
N GLU A 221 -5.99 -9.86 11.80
CA GLU A 221 -6.01 -8.44 11.40
C GLU A 221 -4.69 -7.96 10.80
N VAL A 222 -3.56 -8.33 11.41
CA VAL A 222 -2.23 -7.99 10.90
C VAL A 222 -1.99 -8.74 9.59
N ALA A 223 -2.41 -10.00 9.52
CA ALA A 223 -2.36 -10.83 8.33
C ALA A 223 -3.09 -10.16 7.15
N ARG A 224 -4.33 -9.70 7.37
CA ARG A 224 -5.11 -8.98 6.37
C ARG A 224 -4.48 -7.66 5.97
N LYS A 225 -4.10 -6.80 6.94
CA LYS A 225 -3.53 -5.48 6.65
C LYS A 225 -2.21 -5.53 5.89
N LEU A 226 -1.38 -6.54 6.14
CA LEU A 226 -0.02 -6.63 5.59
C LEU A 226 0.08 -7.50 4.33
N TYR A 227 -0.70 -8.58 4.25
CA TYR A 227 -0.56 -9.59 3.18
C TYR A 227 -1.78 -9.72 2.28
N ALA A 228 -3.00 -9.57 2.80
CA ALA A 228 -4.22 -9.75 2.01
C ALA A 228 -4.83 -8.43 1.51
N GLY A 229 -4.45 -7.29 2.09
CA GLY A 229 -4.96 -5.98 1.74
C GLY A 229 -4.39 -5.53 0.41
N THR A 230 -5.14 -5.74 -0.67
CA THR A 230 -4.97 -4.90 -1.85
C THR A 230 -5.23 -3.46 -1.36
N ALA A 231 -4.22 -2.59 -1.50
CA ALA A 231 -4.40 -1.19 -1.19
C ALA A 231 -5.39 -0.60 -2.21
N GLU A 232 -6.68 -0.64 -1.90
CA GLU A 232 -7.67 0.06 -2.70
C GLU A 232 -7.32 1.55 -2.69
N CYS A 233 -7.29 2.12 -3.89
CA CYS A 233 -7.02 3.53 -4.09
C CYS A 233 -8.34 4.29 -3.93
N ALA A 234 -8.46 5.10 -2.88
CA ALA A 234 -9.56 6.04 -2.78
C ALA A 234 -9.26 7.24 -3.67
N TYR A 235 -9.91 7.29 -4.82
CA TYR A 235 -9.89 8.46 -5.71
C TYR A 235 -10.73 9.57 -5.11
N HIS A 236 -10.22 10.81 -5.13
CA HIS A 236 -10.94 11.97 -4.58
C HIS A 236 -12.28 12.21 -5.29
N VAL A 237 -12.32 11.95 -6.60
CA VAL A 237 -13.49 12.14 -7.47
C VAL A 237 -14.46 10.95 -7.42
N GLY A 238 -14.09 9.86 -6.74
CA GLY A 238 -14.83 8.60 -6.71
C GLY A 238 -14.58 7.73 -7.95
N GLU A 239 -14.90 6.44 -7.85
CA GLU A 239 -14.48 5.43 -8.83
C GLU A 239 -15.16 5.60 -10.21
N ARG A 240 -16.47 5.88 -10.23
CA ARG A 240 -17.23 6.04 -11.48
C ARG A 240 -16.80 7.29 -12.25
N ALA A 241 -16.67 8.41 -11.55
CA ALA A 241 -16.26 9.66 -12.17
C ALA A 241 -14.77 9.64 -12.54
N HIS A 242 -13.91 8.95 -11.80
CA HIS A 242 -12.53 8.65 -12.24
C HIS A 242 -12.52 7.95 -13.60
N LYS A 243 -13.27 6.85 -13.77
CA LYS A 243 -13.35 6.11 -15.03
C LYS A 243 -13.85 6.99 -16.19
N LEU A 244 -14.87 7.80 -15.94
CA LEU A 244 -15.44 8.71 -16.95
C LEU A 244 -14.46 9.84 -17.33
N LEU A 245 -13.82 10.49 -16.35
CA LEU A 245 -12.86 11.56 -16.61
C LEU A 245 -11.59 11.04 -17.30
N MET A 246 -11.14 9.84 -16.96
CA MET A 246 -10.05 9.16 -17.68
C MET A 246 -10.42 8.90 -19.14
N ALA A 247 -11.64 8.40 -19.41
CA ALA A 247 -12.13 8.18 -20.77
C ALA A 247 -12.31 9.50 -21.56
N LEU A 248 -12.77 10.55 -20.90
CA LEU A 248 -12.90 11.89 -21.51
C LEU A 248 -11.53 12.46 -21.86
N GLY A 249 -10.57 12.37 -20.95
CA GLY A 249 -9.21 12.86 -21.16
C GLY A 249 -8.49 12.12 -22.29
N THR A 250 -8.65 10.79 -22.39
CA THR A 250 -8.07 10.01 -23.49
C THR A 250 -8.74 10.33 -24.83
N ALA A 251 -10.05 10.55 -24.87
CA ALA A 251 -10.75 11.00 -26.08
C ALA A 251 -10.25 12.38 -26.54
N MET A 252 -10.09 13.33 -25.62
CA MET A 252 -9.51 14.65 -25.93
C MET A 252 -8.09 14.54 -26.47
N LEU A 253 -7.28 13.65 -25.90
CA LEU A 253 -5.93 13.37 -26.37
C LEU A 253 -5.95 12.83 -27.82
N MET A 254 -6.82 11.87 -28.14
CA MET A 254 -6.93 11.33 -29.50
C MET A 254 -7.35 12.39 -30.51
N VAL A 255 -8.33 13.23 -30.19
CA VAL A 255 -8.76 14.34 -31.05
C VAL A 255 -7.63 15.33 -31.28
N SER A 256 -6.88 15.67 -30.23
CA SER A 256 -5.75 16.59 -30.37
C SER A 256 -4.62 16.01 -31.23
N ILE A 257 -4.29 14.72 -31.09
CA ILE A 257 -3.26 14.06 -31.93
C ILE A 257 -3.63 14.16 -33.41
N VAL A 258 -4.91 13.98 -33.77
CA VAL A 258 -5.35 14.11 -35.17
C VAL A 258 -5.18 15.54 -35.67
N LEU A 259 -5.52 16.54 -34.85
CA LEU A 259 -5.34 17.96 -35.20
C LEU A 259 -3.86 18.35 -35.34
N LEU A 260 -2.99 17.79 -34.49
CA LEU A 260 -1.52 17.91 -34.57
C LEU A 260 -0.96 17.33 -35.88
N GLY A 261 -1.68 16.43 -36.56
CA GLY A 261 -1.28 15.93 -37.88
C GLY A 261 -1.49 16.94 -39.01
N ASN A 262 -2.26 18.02 -38.79
CA ASN A 262 -2.60 19.02 -39.79
C ASN A 262 -1.92 20.38 -39.55
N ILE A 263 -0.97 20.47 -38.62
CA ILE A 263 -0.23 21.71 -38.34
C ILE A 263 0.94 21.87 -39.30
N TYR A 264 1.50 23.09 -39.36
CA TYR A 264 2.71 23.32 -40.15
C TYR A 264 3.90 22.48 -39.65
N PHE A 265 4.80 22.11 -40.56
CA PHE A 265 6.00 21.32 -40.26
C PHE A 265 6.85 21.92 -39.12
N GLU A 266 6.95 23.25 -39.05
CA GLU A 266 7.67 23.94 -37.98
C GLU A 266 7.05 23.68 -36.59
N GLY A 267 5.72 23.70 -36.47
CA GLY A 267 5.03 23.35 -35.24
C GLY A 267 5.13 21.86 -34.92
N GLN A 268 5.03 21.00 -35.93
CA GLN A 268 5.09 19.54 -35.78
C GLN A 268 6.47 19.10 -35.28
N THR A 269 7.54 19.68 -35.82
CA THR A 269 8.91 19.39 -35.38
C THR A 269 9.18 19.90 -33.97
N MET A 270 8.68 21.09 -33.59
CA MET A 270 8.80 21.59 -32.21
C MET A 270 8.12 20.68 -31.19
N VAL A 271 6.86 20.30 -31.45
CA VAL A 271 6.12 19.40 -30.56
C VAL A 271 6.79 18.02 -30.51
N GLY A 272 7.19 17.46 -31.64
CA GLY A 272 7.91 16.18 -31.70
C GLY A 272 9.26 16.23 -30.95
N ALA A 273 10.06 17.27 -31.16
CA ALA A 273 11.34 17.46 -30.49
C ALA A 273 11.17 17.60 -28.97
N SER A 274 10.16 18.37 -28.53
CA SER A 274 9.86 18.53 -27.10
C SER A 274 9.50 17.20 -26.43
N TYR A 275 8.74 16.34 -27.10
CA TYR A 275 8.42 15.00 -26.60
C TYR A 275 9.67 14.13 -26.46
N ILE A 276 10.57 14.13 -27.45
CA ILE A 276 11.81 13.35 -27.40
C ILE A 276 12.71 13.84 -26.25
N VAL A 277 12.90 15.15 -26.13
CA VAL A 277 13.69 15.76 -25.05
C VAL A 277 13.11 15.41 -23.69
N LEU A 278 11.79 15.52 -23.53
CA LEU A 278 11.14 15.28 -22.25
C LEU A 278 11.16 13.80 -21.85
N ASN A 279 10.93 12.88 -22.79
CA ASN A 279 11.09 11.45 -22.52
C ASN A 279 12.54 11.09 -22.17
N GLY A 280 13.51 11.67 -22.88
CA GLY A 280 14.92 11.53 -22.54
C GLY A 280 15.23 12.03 -21.13
N ALA A 281 14.66 13.17 -20.72
CA ALA A 281 14.80 13.69 -19.37
C ALA A 281 14.18 12.76 -18.30
N TYR A 282 13.00 12.18 -18.56
CA TYR A 282 12.40 11.19 -17.66
C TYR A 282 13.23 9.90 -17.57
N TRP A 283 13.80 9.46 -18.69
CA TRP A 283 14.71 8.32 -18.70
C TRP A 283 15.97 8.60 -17.89
N LEU A 284 16.59 9.77 -18.05
CA LEU A 284 17.73 10.20 -17.25
C LEU A 284 17.38 10.34 -15.76
N ALA A 285 16.18 10.83 -15.44
CA ALA A 285 15.72 10.91 -14.06
C ALA A 285 15.75 9.54 -13.39
N SER A 286 15.40 8.47 -14.11
CA SER A 286 15.44 7.11 -13.55
C SER A 286 16.84 6.64 -13.11
N MET A 287 17.90 7.29 -13.61
CA MET A 287 19.29 7.03 -13.19
C MET A 287 19.65 7.74 -11.87
N VAL A 288 18.84 8.71 -11.43
CA VAL A 288 19.09 9.46 -10.20
C VAL A 288 18.76 8.59 -8.97
N SER A 289 19.63 8.65 -7.95
CA SER A 289 19.43 7.88 -6.72
C SER A 289 18.16 8.30 -5.97
N LYS A 290 17.52 7.32 -5.30
CA LYS A 290 16.26 7.49 -4.56
C LYS A 290 16.31 8.58 -3.47
N GLU A 291 17.51 8.92 -3.00
CA GLU A 291 17.76 9.93 -1.97
C GLU A 291 17.36 11.36 -2.41
N HIS A 292 17.33 11.64 -3.72
CA HIS A 292 17.03 12.96 -4.25
C HIS A 292 15.53 13.25 -4.39
N TYR A 293 14.70 12.21 -4.41
CA TYR A 293 13.26 12.35 -4.67
C TYR A 293 12.47 12.82 -3.43
N TRP A 294 12.76 12.24 -2.27
CA TRP A 294 11.89 12.34 -1.09
C TRP A 294 12.57 12.96 0.11
N ASP A 295 11.86 13.80 0.84
CA ASP A 295 12.30 14.26 2.16
C ASP A 295 11.70 13.36 3.25
N LEU A 296 12.49 12.36 3.66
CA LEU A 296 12.09 11.40 4.68
C LEU A 296 12.41 11.87 6.11
N SER A 297 12.91 13.09 6.31
CA SER A 297 13.46 13.49 7.62
C SER A 297 12.38 13.58 8.71
N ARG A 298 11.18 14.03 8.33
CA ARG A 298 10.02 14.10 9.24
C ARG A 298 9.50 12.70 9.60
N THR A 299 9.36 11.83 8.61
CA THR A 299 8.91 10.45 8.82
C THR A 299 9.93 9.65 9.62
N LEU A 300 11.21 9.82 9.31
CA LEU A 300 12.31 9.20 10.04
C LEU A 300 12.30 9.62 11.53
N TRP A 301 12.07 10.90 11.83
CA TRP A 301 11.88 11.34 13.21
C TRP A 301 10.69 10.65 13.89
N TYR A 302 9.54 10.56 13.24
CA TYR A 302 8.38 9.87 13.82
C TYR A 302 8.71 8.42 14.15
N VAL A 303 9.37 7.69 13.24
CA VAL A 303 9.75 6.30 13.50
C VAL A 303 10.81 6.20 14.59
N ILE A 304 11.82 7.08 14.65
CA ILE A 304 12.84 7.09 15.71
C ILE A 304 12.22 7.40 17.08
N ARG A 305 11.29 8.36 17.13
CA ARG A 305 10.55 8.72 18.34
C ARG A 305 9.79 7.52 18.91
N GLU A 306 9.22 6.69 18.04
CA GLU A 306 8.48 5.50 18.43
C GLU A 306 9.40 4.32 18.77
N THR A 307 10.42 4.07 17.96
CA THR A 307 11.32 2.91 18.13
C THR A 307 12.40 3.11 19.19
N LYS A 308 12.72 4.37 19.56
CA LYS A 308 13.83 4.76 20.45
C LYS A 308 15.20 4.23 20.00
N SER A 309 15.34 3.90 18.71
CA SER A 309 16.50 3.27 18.12
C SER A 309 16.70 3.78 16.70
N THR A 310 17.94 3.96 16.27
CA THR A 310 18.29 4.40 14.91
C THR A 310 18.96 3.34 14.07
N ARG A 311 19.37 2.21 14.67
CA ARG A 311 20.13 1.12 14.01
C ARG A 311 19.43 0.56 12.77
N TRP A 312 18.10 0.59 12.76
CA TRP A 312 17.32 0.11 11.62
C TRP A 312 17.45 1.05 10.41
N ALA A 313 17.62 2.36 10.61
CA ALA A 313 17.65 3.35 9.54
C ALA A 313 18.88 3.22 8.65
N GLU A 314 20.04 2.90 9.24
CA GLU A 314 21.27 2.63 8.51
C GLU A 314 21.20 1.27 7.79
N ARG A 315 20.68 0.23 8.46
CA ARG A 315 20.57 -1.11 7.86
C ARG A 315 19.57 -1.17 6.71
N SER A 316 18.49 -0.41 6.77
CA SER A 316 17.47 -0.39 5.72
C SER A 316 17.80 0.57 4.57
N GLY A 317 18.87 1.34 4.67
CA GLY A 317 19.15 2.43 3.73
C GLY A 317 18.10 3.55 3.75
N ALA A 318 17.29 3.65 4.81
CA ALA A 318 16.28 4.69 4.95
C ALA A 318 16.89 6.09 5.22
N ALA A 319 18.14 6.12 5.70
CA ALA A 319 18.94 7.33 5.82
C ALA A 319 20.29 7.13 5.10
N PRO A 320 20.79 8.13 4.35
CA PRO A 320 22.12 8.05 3.73
C PRO A 320 23.23 7.90 4.77
N GLY A 321 24.25 7.08 4.51
CA GLY A 321 25.37 6.81 5.44
C GLY A 321 26.36 7.97 5.67
N THR A 322 26.05 9.17 5.17
CA THR A 322 26.90 10.36 5.27
C THR A 322 27.15 10.78 6.73
N ARG A 323 28.28 11.47 7.01
CA ARG A 323 28.65 11.92 8.36
C ARG A 323 27.58 12.79 9.01
N ARG A 324 27.02 13.74 8.25
CA ARG A 324 25.89 14.62 8.65
C ARG A 324 24.66 13.86 9.11
N TRP A 325 24.27 12.83 8.35
CA TRP A 325 23.11 12.00 8.69
C TRP A 325 23.38 11.18 9.95
N ARG A 326 24.59 10.64 10.13
CA ARG A 326 24.99 9.97 11.36
C ARG A 326 24.94 10.89 12.58
N GLN A 327 25.31 12.16 12.43
CA GLN A 327 25.16 13.14 13.50
C GLN A 327 23.70 13.40 13.83
N TRP A 328 22.88 13.68 12.82
CA TRP A 328 21.45 13.91 13.01
C TRP A 328 20.75 12.70 13.65
N LEU A 329 21.10 11.48 13.25
CA LEU A 329 20.56 10.24 13.83
C LEU A 329 20.93 10.11 15.31
N ARG A 330 22.17 10.41 15.71
CA ARG A 330 22.57 10.40 17.13
C ARG A 330 21.74 11.38 17.96
N GLU A 331 21.62 12.62 17.49
CA GLU A 331 20.81 13.64 18.17
C GLU A 331 19.32 13.25 18.24
N ALA A 332 18.79 12.62 17.17
CA ALA A 332 17.43 12.12 17.14
C ALA A 332 17.22 10.99 18.15
N GLU A 333 18.17 10.08 18.30
CA GLU A 333 18.07 8.98 19.26
C GLU A 333 18.09 9.49 20.71
N GLU A 334 18.96 10.44 21.02
CA GLU A 334 19.04 11.07 22.33
C GLU A 334 17.74 11.78 22.69
N ASN A 335 17.21 12.61 21.78
CA ASN A 335 15.93 13.29 21.98
C ASN A 335 14.75 12.32 22.10
N ALA A 336 14.77 11.24 21.33
CA ALA A 336 13.76 10.20 21.44
C ALA A 336 13.81 9.52 22.82
N ARG A 337 14.99 9.14 23.31
CA ARG A 337 15.17 8.53 24.63
C ARG A 337 14.81 9.47 25.78
N ALA A 338 15.12 10.77 25.63
CA ALA A 338 14.71 11.82 26.56
C ALA A 338 13.19 12.12 26.55
N GLY A 339 12.42 11.50 25.64
CA GLY A 339 10.97 11.70 25.56
C GLY A 339 10.54 13.02 24.91
N ASN A 340 11.46 13.77 24.30
CA ASN A 340 11.18 15.07 23.69
C ASN A 340 10.41 14.90 22.36
N ARG A 341 9.07 14.85 22.41
CA ARG A 341 8.23 14.66 21.21
C ARG A 341 8.20 15.87 20.27
N ARG A 342 8.50 17.07 20.78
CA ARG A 342 8.43 18.35 20.06
C ARG A 342 9.78 18.78 19.46
N TRP A 343 10.79 17.92 19.51
CA TRP A 343 12.08 18.20 18.89
C TRP A 343 11.91 18.55 17.41
N ALA A 344 12.47 19.69 17.00
CA ALA A 344 12.33 20.24 15.65
C ALA A 344 13.28 19.52 14.67
N ALA A 345 13.02 18.25 14.42
CA ALA A 345 13.93 17.35 13.70
C ALA A 345 14.32 17.84 12.30
N VAL A 346 13.37 18.40 11.53
CA VAL A 346 13.62 18.95 10.18
C VAL A 346 14.49 20.20 10.26
N ARG A 347 14.15 21.16 11.13
CA ARG A 347 14.94 22.39 11.32
C ARG A 347 16.36 22.06 11.78
N ARG A 348 16.51 21.09 12.69
CA ARG A 348 17.83 20.69 13.18
C ARG A 348 18.68 20.03 12.09
N ARG A 349 18.07 19.23 11.22
CA ARG A 349 18.74 18.74 10.02
C ARG A 349 19.24 19.91 9.17
N ASP A 350 18.38 20.88 8.87
CA ASP A 350 18.75 22.00 7.99
C ASP A 350 19.95 22.78 8.54
N HIS A 351 20.03 22.96 9.87
CA HIS A 351 21.22 23.54 10.52
C HIS A 351 22.49 22.71 10.32
N ILE A 352 22.46 21.40 10.61
CA ILE A 352 23.63 20.52 10.47
C ILE A 352 24.17 20.54 9.03
N PHE A 353 23.27 20.65 8.05
CA PHE A 353 23.63 20.63 6.64
C PHE A 353 24.19 21.97 6.17
N ALA A 354 23.73 23.09 6.75
CA ALA A 354 24.23 24.43 6.49
C ALA A 354 25.62 24.67 7.12
N ASP A 355 25.85 24.16 8.33
CA ASP A 355 27.13 24.32 9.04
C ASP A 355 28.28 23.65 8.25
N ASP A 356 28.09 22.42 7.76
CA ASP A 356 29.08 21.70 6.94
C ASP A 356 29.38 22.41 5.60
N GLU A 357 28.40 23.09 4.98
CA GLU A 357 28.61 23.82 3.72
C GLU A 357 29.53 25.03 3.92
N SER A 358 29.42 25.69 5.06
CA SER A 358 30.31 26.80 5.43
C SER A 358 31.74 26.35 5.73
N ASP A 359 31.91 25.13 6.26
CA ASP A 359 33.21 24.52 6.52
C ASP A 359 33.88 23.97 5.25
N ALA A 360 33.10 23.61 4.21
CA ALA A 360 33.63 23.12 2.94
C ALA A 360 34.14 24.23 2.01
N ILE A 361 33.71 25.48 2.23
CA ILE A 361 34.11 26.65 1.43
C ILE A 361 35.37 27.33 2.02
N ARG A 362 35.70 27.03 3.28
CA ARG A 362 36.88 27.53 3.98
C ARG A 362 38.05 26.56 3.83
#